data_AF-A0AAD4LPH6-F1
#
_entry.id   AF-A0AAD4LPH6-F1
#
_cell.length_a   1.000
_cell.length_b   1.000
_cell.length_c   1.000
_cell.angle_alpha   90.00
_cell.angle_beta   90.00
_cell.angle_gamma   90.00
#
_symmetry.space_group_name_H-M   'P 1'
#
loop_
_entity.id
_entity.type
_entity.pdbx_description
1 polymer ?
#
loop_
_entity_poly.entity_id
_entity_poly.type
_entity_poly.pdbx_seq_one_letter_code
_entity_poly.pdbx_strand_id
1 'polypeptide(L)'
;MAVPSNPPHAALLEPPRDGLVPIPAEPTSPPTVGDVIGAIRYRQDVDVSISQRHPDLGCDLNDRYNGVIYEHTQTNHTRGTGNIMPFAIIPFTNGGDPTLPPHNLPPLYSIGVIEGLNEHDLATYLTHYDVVPIPAGAAAGREALKRLIGASD
;
A
#
# COMPACT_ATOMS: atom_id res chain seq x y z
N MET A 1 16.12 27.45 3.52
CA MET A 1 15.19 26.45 4.09
C MET A 1 15.22 25.26 3.17
N ALA A 2 15.79 24.14 3.60
CA ALA A 2 15.77 22.91 2.82
C ALA A 2 14.34 22.36 2.88
N VAL A 3 13.72 22.17 1.72
CA VAL A 3 12.50 21.37 1.62
C VAL A 3 12.92 19.97 2.07
N PRO A 4 12.31 19.38 3.13
CA PRO A 4 12.64 18.02 3.51
C PRO A 4 12.39 17.14 2.29
N SER A 5 13.44 16.44 1.86
CA SER A 5 13.36 15.48 0.77
C SER A 5 12.36 14.42 1.19
N ASN A 6 11.21 14.38 0.52
CA ASN A 6 10.18 13.38 0.80
C ASN A 6 10.80 11.99 0.52
N PRO A 7 10.84 11.08 1.51
CA PRO A 7 11.17 9.69 1.26
C PRO A 7 10.06 9.09 0.38
N PRO A 8 10.38 8.10 -0.46
CA PRO A 8 9.45 7.57 -1.47
C PRO A 8 8.19 7.06 -0.78
N HIS A 9 7.07 7.73 -1.03
CA HIS A 9 5.75 7.14 -0.80
C HIS A 9 5.74 5.81 -1.55
N ALA A 10 5.47 4.70 -0.83
CA ALA A 10 5.33 3.34 -1.37
C ALA A 10 6.18 3.10 -2.64
N ALA A 11 7.45 2.71 -2.45
CA ALA A 11 8.38 2.37 -3.51
C ALA A 11 7.63 1.85 -4.75
N LEU A 12 7.66 2.72 -5.77
CA LEU A 12 6.95 2.67 -7.03
C LEU A 12 6.53 1.25 -7.42
N LEU A 13 5.21 1.07 -7.55
CA LEU A 13 4.63 -0.07 -8.27
C LEU A 13 5.48 -0.30 -9.51
N GLU A 14 6.01 -1.51 -9.70
CA GLU A 14 6.65 -1.81 -10.97
C GLU A 14 5.64 -1.49 -12.09
N PRO A 15 6.08 -0.83 -13.18
CA PRO A 15 5.21 -0.58 -14.31
C PRO A 15 4.50 -1.86 -14.72
N PRO A 16 3.18 -1.83 -15.00
CA PRO A 16 2.52 -2.95 -15.63
C PRO A 16 3.34 -3.44 -16.82
N ARG A 17 3.62 -4.75 -16.86
CA ARG A 17 4.57 -5.34 -17.82
C ARG A 17 4.17 -5.16 -19.28
N ASP A 18 2.90 -4.84 -19.53
CA ASP A 18 2.33 -4.64 -20.86
C ASP A 18 2.64 -3.25 -21.46
N GLY A 19 2.96 -2.25 -20.64
CA GLY A 19 3.08 -0.85 -21.05
C GLY A 19 1.78 -0.23 -21.60
N LEU A 20 0.66 -0.95 -21.51
CA LEU A 20 -0.66 -0.53 -21.99
C LEU A 20 -1.44 0.18 -20.89
N VAL A 21 -1.24 -0.20 -19.63
CA VAL A 21 -1.80 0.52 -18.49
C VAL A 21 -0.83 1.63 -18.06
N PRO A 22 -1.19 2.92 -18.24
CA PRO A 22 -0.33 4.01 -17.82
C PRO A 22 -0.17 4.00 -16.31
N ILE A 23 1.07 4.12 -15.84
CA ILE A 23 1.37 4.30 -14.41
C ILE A 23 0.73 5.62 -13.97
N PRO A 24 -0.03 5.63 -12.86
CA PRO A 24 -0.57 6.86 -12.30
C PRO A 24 0.56 7.84 -11.99
N ALA A 25 0.28 9.13 -12.14
CA ALA A 25 1.20 10.13 -11.60
C ALA A 25 1.38 9.91 -10.09
N GLU A 26 2.56 10.28 -9.58
CA GLU A 26 2.77 10.26 -8.13
C GLU A 26 1.68 11.10 -7.44
N PRO A 27 1.08 10.58 -6.35
CA PRO A 27 0.03 11.29 -5.65
C PRO A 27 0.57 12.59 -5.06
N THR A 28 -0.29 13.60 -5.01
CA THR A 28 0.07 14.88 -4.36
C THR A 28 0.28 14.71 -2.86
N SER A 29 0.93 15.68 -2.21
CA SER A 29 1.15 15.69 -0.75
C SER A 29 0.56 16.97 -0.14
N PRO A 30 -0.55 16.90 0.61
CA PRO A 30 -1.36 15.69 0.88
C PRO A 30 -2.13 15.21 -0.37
N PRO A 31 -2.41 13.90 -0.50
CA PRO A 31 -3.26 13.32 -1.52
C PRO A 31 -4.63 13.97 -1.58
N THR A 32 -5.08 14.16 -2.81
CA THR A 32 -6.38 14.73 -3.15
C THR A 32 -7.39 13.62 -3.44
N VAL A 33 -8.68 14.00 -3.52
CA VAL A 33 -9.71 13.11 -4.07
C VAL A 33 -9.38 12.67 -5.50
N GLY A 34 -8.67 13.51 -6.26
CA GLY A 34 -8.17 13.18 -7.59
C GLY A 34 -7.20 11.99 -7.58
N ASP A 35 -6.31 11.92 -6.58
CA ASP A 35 -5.35 10.83 -6.42
C ASP A 35 -6.05 9.50 -6.10
N VAL A 36 -7.10 9.52 -5.25
CA VAL A 36 -7.93 8.34 -4.97
C VAL A 36 -8.66 7.86 -6.21
N ILE A 37 -9.27 8.77 -6.97
CA ILE A 37 -9.95 8.42 -8.23
C ILE A 37 -8.95 7.85 -9.25
N GLY A 38 -7.75 8.42 -9.32
CA GLY A 38 -6.66 7.91 -10.15
C GLY A 38 -6.29 6.47 -9.79
N ALA A 39 -6.17 6.17 -8.50
CA ALA A 39 -5.89 4.83 -8.01
C ALA A 39 -6.97 3.80 -8.35
N ILE A 40 -8.25 4.17 -8.17
CA ILE A 40 -9.38 3.31 -8.53
C ILE A 40 -9.37 3.00 -10.04
N ARG A 41 -9.14 4.02 -10.88
CA ARG A 41 -9.07 3.85 -12.34
C ARG A 41 -7.93 2.93 -12.74
N TYR A 42 -6.75 3.12 -12.14
CA TYR A 42 -5.60 2.27 -12.39
C TYR A 42 -5.91 0.79 -12.12
N ARG A 43 -6.50 0.47 -10.95
CA ARG A 43 -6.91 -0.92 -10.67
C ARG A 43 -7.90 -1.44 -11.70
N GLN A 44 -8.88 -0.64 -12.11
CA GLN A 44 -9.86 -1.03 -13.12
C GLN A 44 -9.18 -1.32 -14.47
N ASP A 45 -8.25 -0.47 -14.89
CA ASP A 45 -7.50 -0.65 -16.15
C ASP A 45 -6.65 -1.94 -16.12
N VAL A 46 -6.02 -2.25 -14.97
CA VAL A 46 -5.32 -3.53 -14.75
C VAL A 46 -6.28 -4.71 -14.84
N ASP A 47 -7.43 -4.66 -14.17
CA ASP A 47 -8.44 -5.73 -14.21
C ASP A 47 -8.95 -5.96 -15.66
N VAL A 48 -9.15 -4.87 -16.42
CA VAL A 48 -9.52 -4.94 -17.84
C VAL A 48 -8.41 -5.59 -18.67
N SER A 49 -7.15 -5.16 -18.52
CA SER A 49 -6.00 -5.74 -19.24
C SER A 49 -5.87 -7.25 -19.00
N ILE A 50 -5.97 -7.69 -17.73
CA ILE A 50 -5.95 -9.12 -17.36
C ILE A 50 -7.08 -9.89 -18.06
N SER A 51 -8.29 -9.31 -18.10
CA SER A 51 -9.47 -9.98 -18.69
C SER A 51 -9.39 -10.13 -20.21
N GLN A 52 -8.72 -9.19 -20.89
CA GLN A 52 -8.60 -9.18 -22.35
C GLN A 52 -7.48 -10.10 -22.87
N ARG A 53 -6.66 -10.69 -21.97
CA ARG A 53 -5.61 -11.68 -22.25
C ARG A 53 -4.90 -11.47 -23.58
N HIS A 54 -4.00 -10.49 -23.64
CA HIS A 54 -2.89 -10.58 -24.59
C HIS A 54 -1.91 -11.65 -24.07
N PRO A 55 -1.76 -12.82 -24.73
CA PRO A 55 -1.03 -13.96 -24.18
C PRO A 55 0.47 -13.71 -23.92
N ASP A 56 1.04 -12.67 -24.53
CA ASP A 56 2.47 -12.39 -24.48
C ASP A 56 2.82 -11.06 -23.77
N LEU A 57 1.83 -10.22 -23.44
CA LEU A 57 2.00 -8.84 -22.96
C LEU A 57 0.78 -8.40 -22.13
N GLY A 58 0.29 -9.23 -21.21
CA GLY A 58 -0.84 -8.86 -20.35
C GLY A 58 -0.37 -8.46 -18.96
N CYS A 59 -1.10 -7.54 -18.31
CA CYS A 59 -1.07 -7.43 -16.85
C CYS A 59 -1.22 -8.83 -16.23
N ASP A 60 -0.50 -9.08 -15.15
CA ASP A 60 -0.58 -10.33 -14.38
C ASP A 60 -1.23 -10.11 -13.00
N LEU A 61 -1.28 -11.17 -12.18
CA LEU A 61 -1.87 -11.08 -10.84
C LEU A 61 -1.09 -10.14 -9.92
N ASN A 62 0.22 -9.98 -10.13
CA ASN A 62 1.04 -9.06 -9.36
C ASN A 62 0.64 -7.61 -9.66
N ASP A 63 0.41 -7.29 -10.94
CA ASP A 63 -0.11 -5.97 -11.34
C ASP A 63 -1.46 -5.69 -10.67
N ARG A 64 -2.32 -6.70 -10.56
CA ARG A 64 -3.60 -6.59 -9.86
C ARG A 64 -3.43 -6.28 -8.37
N TYR A 65 -2.55 -6.99 -7.68
CA TYR A 65 -2.28 -6.77 -6.25
C TYR A 65 -1.71 -5.39 -6.02
N ASN A 66 -0.78 -4.96 -6.88
CA ASN A 66 -0.22 -3.62 -6.89
C ASN A 66 -1.31 -2.54 -7.03
N GLY A 67 -2.29 -2.74 -7.92
CA GLY A 67 -3.46 -1.86 -8.06
C GLY A 67 -4.30 -1.76 -6.78
N VAL A 68 -4.55 -2.88 -6.10
CA VAL A 68 -5.29 -2.91 -4.83
C VAL A 68 -4.53 -2.22 -3.71
N ILE A 69 -3.23 -2.50 -3.57
CA ILE A 69 -2.36 -1.86 -2.58
C ILE A 69 -2.39 -0.34 -2.78
N TYR A 70 -2.23 0.13 -4.02
CA TYR A 70 -2.25 1.54 -4.34
C TYR A 70 -3.58 2.22 -3.98
N GLU A 71 -4.71 1.63 -4.39
CA GLU A 71 -6.04 2.16 -4.04
C GLU A 71 -6.23 2.25 -2.52
N HIS A 72 -5.90 1.19 -1.79
CA HIS A 72 -6.11 1.17 -0.35
C HIS A 72 -5.19 2.16 0.38
N THR A 73 -3.93 2.29 -0.04
CA THR A 73 -2.99 3.26 0.54
C THR A 73 -3.48 4.71 0.33
N GLN A 74 -3.96 5.06 -0.86
CA GLN A 74 -4.55 6.40 -1.09
C GLN A 74 -5.82 6.61 -0.27
N THR A 75 -6.66 5.58 -0.19
CA THR A 75 -7.88 5.62 0.60
C THR A 75 -7.58 5.84 2.08
N ASN A 76 -6.63 5.10 2.65
CA ASN A 76 -6.22 5.22 4.04
C ASN A 76 -5.69 6.61 4.36
N HIS A 77 -4.95 7.21 3.43
CA HIS A 77 -4.46 8.57 3.60
C HIS A 77 -5.59 9.58 3.81
N THR A 78 -6.69 9.45 3.06
CA THR A 78 -7.85 10.33 3.22
C THR A 78 -8.64 10.09 4.52
N ARG A 79 -8.34 9.01 5.26
CA ARG A 79 -9.01 8.64 6.52
C ARG A 79 -8.30 9.17 7.77
N GLY A 80 -7.19 9.88 7.61
CA GLY A 80 -6.41 10.45 8.72
C GLY A 80 -5.92 9.37 9.68
N THR A 81 -6.37 9.40 10.93
CA THR A 81 -5.92 8.46 11.98
C THR A 81 -6.61 7.09 11.96
N GLY A 82 -7.67 6.94 11.16
CA GLY A 82 -8.47 5.71 11.11
C GLY A 82 -9.48 5.53 12.26
N ASN A 83 -9.57 6.49 13.19
CA ASN A 83 -10.46 6.39 14.35
C ASN A 83 -11.95 6.62 14.02
N ILE A 84 -12.24 7.50 13.05
CA ILE A 84 -13.61 7.80 12.61
C ILE A 84 -14.01 6.88 11.45
N MET A 85 -13.13 6.73 10.47
CA MET A 85 -13.30 5.83 9.34
C MET A 85 -12.12 4.85 9.33
N PRO A 86 -12.34 3.57 9.65
CA PRO A 86 -11.26 2.58 9.73
C PRO A 86 -10.46 2.48 8.44
N PHE A 87 -9.17 2.20 8.52
CA PHE A 87 -8.34 1.92 7.35
C PHE A 87 -8.82 0.67 6.59
N ALA A 88 -8.64 0.65 5.28
CA ALA A 88 -8.71 -0.55 4.46
C ALA A 88 -7.47 -1.41 4.72
N ILE A 89 -7.67 -2.74 4.73
CA ILE A 89 -6.58 -3.70 4.91
C ILE A 89 -5.70 -3.69 3.66
N ILE A 90 -4.41 -3.44 3.83
CA ILE A 90 -3.43 -3.55 2.74
C ILE A 90 -2.98 -5.02 2.65
N PRO A 91 -3.25 -5.73 1.54
CA PRO A 91 -2.72 -7.08 1.36
C PRO A 91 -1.20 -7.05 1.28
N PHE A 92 -0.55 -8.16 1.58
CA PHE A 92 0.88 -8.33 1.37
C PHE A 92 1.27 -8.23 -0.11
N THR A 93 2.57 -8.10 -0.41
CA THR A 93 3.09 -7.97 -1.77
C THR A 93 2.76 -9.18 -2.65
N ASN A 94 2.54 -10.35 -2.03
CA ASN A 94 2.05 -11.56 -2.70
C ASN A 94 0.52 -11.63 -2.88
N GLY A 95 -0.22 -10.58 -2.50
CA GLY A 95 -1.68 -10.49 -2.55
C GLY A 95 -2.41 -11.12 -1.35
N GLY A 96 -1.70 -11.74 -0.40
CA GLY A 96 -2.30 -12.38 0.77
C GLY A 96 -2.90 -11.38 1.77
N ASP A 97 -4.06 -11.71 2.34
CA ASP A 97 -4.65 -10.93 3.43
C ASP A 97 -3.88 -11.20 4.73
N PRO A 98 -3.29 -10.18 5.39
CA PRO A 98 -2.50 -10.36 6.61
C PRO A 98 -3.31 -10.92 7.79
N THR A 99 -4.64 -10.71 7.78
CA THR A 99 -5.55 -11.08 8.88
C THR A 99 -6.06 -12.51 8.80
N LEU A 100 -5.86 -13.17 7.66
CA LEU A 100 -6.28 -14.55 7.42
C LEU A 100 -5.15 -15.56 7.69
N PRO A 101 -5.47 -16.85 7.86
CA PRO A 101 -4.46 -17.89 7.86
C PRO A 101 -3.59 -17.84 6.58
N PRO A 102 -2.28 -18.09 6.68
CA PRO A 102 -1.56 -18.62 7.84
C PRO A 102 -1.09 -17.56 8.85
N HIS A 103 -1.21 -16.27 8.54
CA HIS A 103 -0.55 -15.20 9.30
C HIS A 103 -1.33 -14.75 10.53
N ASN A 104 -2.66 -14.62 10.41
CA ASN A 104 -3.56 -14.24 11.51
C ASN A 104 -3.13 -12.97 12.26
N LEU A 105 -2.59 -11.97 11.54
CA LEU A 105 -2.09 -10.74 12.15
C LEU A 105 -3.24 -9.81 12.59
N PRO A 106 -3.01 -8.94 13.59
CA PRO A 106 -3.99 -7.94 14.01
C PRO A 106 -4.30 -6.95 12.87
N PRO A 107 -5.58 -6.72 12.51
CA PRO A 107 -5.94 -5.81 11.42
C PRO A 107 -5.55 -4.36 11.73
N LEU A 108 -4.81 -3.71 10.82
CA LEU A 108 -4.31 -2.35 10.97
C LEU A 108 -5.38 -1.28 10.65
N TYR A 109 -6.46 -1.24 11.44
CA TYR A 109 -7.60 -0.35 11.18
C TYR A 109 -7.41 1.12 11.60
N SER A 110 -6.38 1.44 12.39
CA SER A 110 -6.08 2.80 12.84
C SER A 110 -4.63 2.95 13.27
N ILE A 111 -4.16 4.19 13.41
CA ILE A 111 -2.84 4.49 13.98
C ILE A 111 -2.71 3.92 15.39
N GLY A 112 -3.77 3.98 16.20
CA GLY A 112 -3.76 3.41 17.55
C GLY A 112 -3.48 1.90 17.58
N VAL A 113 -3.96 1.15 16.58
CA VAL A 113 -3.64 -0.28 16.47
C VAL A 113 -2.17 -0.49 16.10
N ILE A 114 -1.63 0.31 15.17
CA ILE A 114 -0.21 0.24 14.76
C ILE A 114 0.70 0.54 15.95
N GLU A 115 0.37 1.56 16.74
CA GLU A 115 1.09 1.90 17.98
C GLU A 115 1.01 0.79 19.03
N GLY A 116 -0.10 0.05 19.07
CA GLY A 116 -0.32 -1.08 19.97
C GLY A 116 0.30 -2.42 19.54
N LEU A 117 0.90 -2.52 18.35
CA LEU A 117 1.51 -3.77 17.89
C LEU A 117 2.67 -4.18 18.80
N ASN A 118 2.74 -5.48 19.10
CA ASN A 118 3.94 -6.07 19.70
C ASN A 118 5.07 -6.16 18.66
N GLU A 119 6.30 -6.40 19.13
CA GLU A 119 7.48 -6.43 18.25
C GLU A 119 7.44 -7.57 17.22
N HIS A 120 6.83 -8.71 17.57
CA HIS A 120 6.71 -9.85 16.67
C HIS A 120 5.78 -9.55 15.49
N ASP A 121 4.59 -9.02 15.76
CA ASP A 121 3.62 -8.66 14.72
C ASP A 121 4.16 -7.53 13.84
N LEU A 122 4.80 -6.53 14.45
CA LEU A 122 5.45 -5.44 13.70
C LEU A 122 6.53 -5.96 12.75
N ALA A 123 7.43 -6.83 13.23
CA ALA A 123 8.46 -7.43 12.40
C ALA A 123 7.87 -8.30 11.28
N THR A 124 6.79 -9.02 11.57
CA THR A 124 6.10 -9.86 10.59
C THR A 124 5.46 -9.01 9.48
N TYR A 125 4.79 -7.91 9.83
CA TYR A 125 4.28 -6.96 8.84
C TYR A 125 5.38 -6.39 7.95
N LEU A 126 6.46 -5.88 8.55
CA LEU A 126 7.56 -5.27 7.80
C LEU A 126 8.26 -6.28 6.87
N THR A 127 8.37 -7.54 7.30
CA THR A 127 8.95 -8.61 6.47
C THR A 127 8.07 -8.92 5.26
N HIS A 128 6.75 -9.05 5.44
CA HIS A 128 5.84 -9.37 4.35
C HIS A 128 5.50 -8.19 3.43
N TYR A 129 5.82 -6.97 3.85
CA TYR A 129 5.85 -5.79 2.98
C TYR A 129 7.24 -5.54 2.37
N ASP A 130 8.14 -6.52 2.42
CA ASP A 130 9.48 -6.48 1.81
C ASP A 130 10.34 -5.27 2.27
N VAL A 131 10.19 -4.83 3.52
CA VAL A 131 10.98 -3.75 4.10
C VAL A 131 12.38 -4.25 4.45
N VAL A 132 13.36 -3.91 3.60
CA VAL A 132 14.76 -4.28 3.78
C VAL A 132 15.68 -3.05 3.69
N PRO A 133 16.52 -2.77 4.71
CA PRO A 133 16.60 -3.47 5.99
C PRO A 133 15.42 -3.14 6.91
N ILE A 134 15.05 -4.09 7.79
CA ILE A 134 14.08 -3.83 8.85
C ILE A 134 14.62 -2.69 9.73
N PRO A 135 13.85 -1.61 9.96
CA PRO A 135 14.28 -0.49 10.78
C PRO A 135 14.70 -0.93 12.18
N ALA A 136 15.78 -0.35 12.68
CA ALA A 136 16.26 -0.62 14.03
C ALA A 136 15.32 0.00 15.07
N GLY A 137 14.59 -0.86 15.79
CA GLY A 137 13.72 -0.48 16.90
C GLY A 137 12.27 -0.23 16.50
N ALA A 138 11.37 -0.47 17.47
CA ALA A 138 9.93 -0.49 17.22
C ALA A 138 9.37 0.85 16.76
N ALA A 139 9.89 1.99 17.24
CA ALA A 139 9.42 3.31 16.81
C ALA A 139 9.67 3.54 15.30
N ALA A 140 10.89 3.28 14.83
CA ALA A 140 11.22 3.42 13.41
C ALA A 140 10.43 2.40 12.54
N GLY A 141 10.21 1.19 13.05
CA GLY A 141 9.39 0.19 12.39
C GLY A 141 7.93 0.62 12.23
N ARG A 142 7.31 1.19 13.26
CA ARG A 142 5.92 1.70 13.20
C ARG A 142 5.79 2.86 12.24
N GLU A 143 6.75 3.78 12.23
CA GLU A 143 6.78 4.88 11.26
C GLU A 143 6.91 4.37 9.82
N ALA A 144 7.72 3.34 9.58
CA ALA A 144 7.79 2.69 8.28
C ALA A 144 6.44 2.04 7.90
N LEU A 145 5.80 1.33 8.84
CA LEU A 145 4.52 0.67 8.62
C LEU A 145 3.38 1.67 8.33
N LYS A 146 3.28 2.77 9.08
CA LYS A 146 2.31 3.85 8.83
C LYS A 146 2.43 4.36 7.39
N ARG A 147 3.65 4.63 6.92
CA ARG A 147 3.91 5.12 5.56
C ARG A 147 3.48 4.12 4.49
N LEU A 148 3.77 2.83 4.69
CA LEU A 148 3.40 1.77 3.74
C LEU A 148 1.88 1.67 3.57
N ILE A 149 1.13 1.76 4.68
CA ILE A 149 -0.32 1.62 4.64
C ILE A 149 -1.07 2.93 4.35
N GLY A 150 -0.35 4.02 4.14
CA GLY A 150 -0.91 5.33 3.85
C GLY A 150 -1.46 6.08 5.07
N ALA A 151 -1.10 5.70 6.29
CA ALA A 151 -1.51 6.43 7.49
C ALA A 151 -0.69 7.73 7.66
N SER A 152 -1.37 8.83 8.01
CA SER A 152 -0.77 10.12 8.34
C SER A 152 -1.26 10.63 9.71
N ASP A 153 -0.30 11.06 10.54
CA ASP A 153 -0.54 11.76 11.82
C ASP A 153 -0.76 13.27 11.60
#